data_AF-A0A1M5Z489-F1
#
_entry.id   AF-A0A1M5Z489-F1
#
_cell.length_a   1.000
_cell.length_b   1.000
_cell.length_c   1.000
_cell.angle_alpha   90.00
_cell.angle_beta   90.00
_cell.angle_gamma   90.00
#
_symmetry.space_group_name_H-M   'P 1'
#
loop_
_entity.id
_entity.type
_entity.pdbx_description
1 polymer ?
#
loop_
_entity_poly.entity_id
_entity_poly.type
_entity_poly.pdbx_seq_one_letter_code
_entity_poly.pdbx_strand_id
1 'polypeptide(L)'
;MVIFIFALYCALAITIVYVSDALLKIQYTEFSLVWKRDKRPRGYFFVPKGSSVASFWERAHKDVDSQYDWVKGHQRAARLFRIYKALKRVFIGFTIVLIPLMLVLKVFGY
;
A
#
# COMPACT_ATOMS: atom_id res chain seq x y z
N MET A 1 16.73 10.35 -18.24
CA MET A 1 16.94 9.63 -16.96
C MET A 1 15.80 9.87 -15.96
N VAL A 2 15.45 11.11 -15.63
CA VAL A 2 14.36 11.43 -14.67
C VAL A 2 13.01 10.83 -15.08
N ILE A 3 12.63 10.95 -16.36
CA ILE A 3 11.38 10.36 -16.89
C ILE A 3 11.33 8.83 -16.68
N PHE A 4 12.45 8.14 -16.85
CA PHE A 4 12.53 6.69 -16.66
C PHE A 4 12.36 6.30 -15.18
N ILE A 5 13.00 7.05 -14.27
CA ILE A 5 12.86 6.84 -12.82
C ILE A 5 11.40 7.11 -12.40
N PHE A 6 10.78 8.15 -12.94
CA PHE A 6 9.37 8.45 -12.70
C PHE A 6 8.43 7.37 -13.24
N ALA A 7 8.69 6.86 -14.44
CA ALA A 7 7.92 5.75 -15.02
C ALA A 7 8.03 4.48 -14.16
N LEU A 8 9.23 4.16 -13.65
CA LEU A 8 9.45 3.04 -12.72
C LEU A 8 8.68 3.24 -11.41
N TYR A 9 8.66 4.47 -10.88
CA TYR A 9 7.88 4.83 -9.70
C TYR A 9 6.37 4.61 -9.92
N CYS A 10 5.84 5.07 -11.06
CA CYS A 10 4.44 4.84 -11.43
C CYS A 10 4.13 3.35 -11.58
N ALA A 11 4.99 2.58 -12.25
CA ALA A 11 4.82 1.13 -12.41
C ALA A 11 4.79 0.41 -11.06
N LEU A 12 5.66 0.80 -10.12
CA LEU A 12 5.68 0.27 -8.77
C LEU A 12 4.40 0.62 -8.01
N ALA A 13 3.92 1.86 -8.12
CA ALA A 13 2.67 2.31 -7.51
C ALA A 13 1.46 1.51 -8.03
N ILE A 14 1.36 1.33 -9.34
CA ILE A 14 0.30 0.54 -10.00
C ILE A 14 0.34 -0.91 -9.51
N THR A 15 1.52 -1.52 -9.44
CA THR A 15 1.69 -2.89 -8.96
C THR A 15 1.20 -3.05 -7.51
N ILE A 16 1.51 -2.08 -6.64
CA ILE A 16 1.03 -2.07 -5.25
C ILE A 16 -0.49 -2.01 -5.20
N VAL A 17 -1.12 -1.18 -6.04
CA VAL A 17 -2.59 -1.07 -6.14
C VAL A 17 -3.20 -2.40 -6.59
N TYR A 18 -2.63 -3.07 -7.59
CA TYR A 18 -3.12 -4.38 -8.04
C TYR A 18 -3.03 -5.45 -6.96
N VAL A 19 -1.91 -5.56 -6.25
CA VAL A 19 -1.75 -6.54 -5.16
C VAL A 19 -2.70 -6.23 -4.01
N SER A 20 -2.94 -4.95 -3.74
CA SER A 20 -3.91 -4.47 -2.75
C SER A 20 -5.34 -4.89 -3.10
N ASP A 21 -5.75 -4.68 -4.36
CA ASP A 21 -7.07 -5.10 -4.86
C ASP A 21 -7.26 -6.62 -4.79
N ALA A 22 -6.23 -7.40 -5.10
CA ALA A 22 -6.28 -8.86 -4.96
C ALA A 22 -6.48 -9.31 -3.50
N LEU A 23 -5.81 -8.66 -2.54
CA LEU A 23 -6.00 -8.92 -1.12
C LEU A 23 -7.42 -8.53 -0.65
N LEU A 24 -7.92 -7.38 -1.11
CA LEU A 24 -9.29 -6.93 -0.87
C LEU A 24 -10.32 -7.94 -1.38
N LYS A 25 -10.12 -8.44 -2.60
CA LYS A 25 -11.01 -9.43 -3.21
C LYS A 25 -11.06 -10.71 -2.38
N ILE A 26 -9.90 -11.24 -1.96
CA ILE A 26 -9.83 -12.43 -1.09
C ILE A 26 -10.55 -12.17 0.24
N GLN A 27 -10.29 -11.02 0.87
CA GLN A 27 -10.94 -10.67 2.12
C GLN A 27 -12.46 -10.56 1.97
N TYR A 28 -12.93 -10.00 0.86
CA TYR A 28 -14.36 -9.87 0.58
C TYR A 28 -15.02 -11.22 0.25
N THR A 29 -14.39 -12.07 -0.55
CA THR A 29 -14.98 -13.35 -0.99
C THR A 29 -14.92 -14.41 0.10
N GLU A 30 -13.77 -14.54 0.78
CA GLU A 30 -13.48 -15.66 1.68
C GLU A 30 -13.70 -15.30 3.15
N PHE A 31 -13.66 -13.99 3.49
CA PHE A 31 -13.84 -13.50 4.87
C PHE A 31 -14.98 -12.48 4.97
N SER A 32 -16.00 -12.61 4.12
CA SER A 32 -17.17 -11.71 4.07
C SER A 32 -17.89 -11.57 5.42
N LEU A 33 -17.90 -12.60 6.27
CA LEU A 33 -18.48 -12.56 7.61
C LEU A 33 -17.70 -11.66 8.56
N VAL A 34 -16.37 -11.73 8.53
CA VAL A 34 -15.48 -10.82 9.30
C VAL A 34 -15.67 -9.39 8.81
N TRP A 35 -15.77 -9.22 7.50
CA TRP A 35 -16.03 -7.93 6.86
C TRP A 35 -17.38 -7.33 7.28
N LYS A 36 -18.45 -8.12 7.28
CA LYS A 36 -19.80 -7.71 7.68
C LYS A 36 -19.88 -7.38 9.17
N ARG A 37 -19.25 -8.18 10.04
CA ARG A 37 -19.20 -7.94 11.49
C ARG A 37 -18.54 -6.61 11.82
N ASP A 38 -17.42 -6.31 11.18
CA ASP A 38 -16.63 -5.13 11.48
C ASP A 38 -17.11 -3.87 10.71
N LYS A 39 -18.10 -4.03 9.82
CA LYS A 39 -18.63 -3.01 8.88
C LYS A 39 -17.54 -2.30 8.04
N ARG A 40 -16.30 -2.82 8.04
CA ARG A 40 -15.11 -2.23 7.41
C ARG A 40 -14.13 -3.35 7.07
N PRO A 41 -13.44 -3.30 5.90
CA PRO A 41 -12.27 -4.12 5.67
C PRO A 41 -11.22 -3.83 6.75
N ARG A 42 -10.92 -4.80 7.61
CA ARG A 42 -9.80 -4.69 8.55
C ARG A 42 -8.51 -4.91 7.80
N GLY A 43 -7.71 -3.87 7.79
CA GLY A 43 -6.38 -3.87 7.24
C GLY A 43 -6.30 -3.13 5.93
N TYR A 44 -5.55 -2.03 5.98
CA TYR A 44 -5.08 -1.23 4.86
C TYR A 44 -6.05 -0.45 3.97
N PHE A 45 -7.25 -0.93 3.71
CA PHE A 45 -7.92 -0.54 2.47
C PHE A 45 -9.23 0.24 2.62
N PHE A 46 -9.67 0.49 3.86
CA PHE A 46 -10.87 1.31 4.10
C PHE A 46 -10.54 2.69 4.64
N VAL A 47 -10.89 3.71 3.85
CA VAL A 47 -10.93 5.12 4.25
C VAL A 47 -12.39 5.41 4.63
N PRO A 48 -12.75 5.56 5.91
CA PRO A 48 -14.12 5.94 6.26
C PRO A 48 -14.46 7.29 5.62
N LYS A 49 -15.72 7.47 5.19
CA LYS A 49 -16.21 8.76 4.66
C LYS A 49 -15.90 9.87 5.67
N GLY A 50 -15.15 10.89 5.24
CA GLY A 50 -14.69 12.00 6.09
C GLY A 50 -13.25 11.87 6.63
N SER A 51 -12.52 10.80 6.33
CA SER A 51 -11.09 10.72 6.69
C SER A 51 -10.19 11.43 5.68
N SER A 52 -9.21 12.17 6.19
CA SER A 52 -8.29 12.96 5.37
C SER A 52 -7.34 12.06 4.60
N VAL A 53 -6.91 12.51 3.41
CA VAL A 53 -5.89 11.83 2.60
C VAL A 53 -4.63 11.57 3.44
N ALA A 54 -4.21 12.50 4.29
CA ALA A 54 -3.10 12.33 5.21
C ALA A 54 -3.28 11.13 6.16
N SER A 55 -4.48 10.94 6.73
CA SER A 55 -4.77 9.81 7.63
C SER A 55 -4.82 8.45 6.93
N PHE A 56 -5.10 8.43 5.63
CA PHE A 56 -4.94 7.24 4.78
C PHE A 56 -3.46 6.93 4.57
N TRP A 57 -2.65 7.94 4.21
CA TRP A 57 -1.21 7.79 4.02
C TRP A 57 -0.52 7.35 5.31
N GLU A 58 -0.88 7.91 6.46
CA GLU A 58 -0.31 7.55 7.77
C GLU A 58 -0.57 6.08 8.13
N ARG A 59 -1.83 5.63 8.06
CA ARG A 59 -2.17 4.21 8.28
C ARG A 59 -1.53 3.30 7.24
N ALA A 60 -1.45 3.78 6.00
CA ALA A 60 -0.79 3.06 4.93
C ALA A 60 0.71 2.85 5.21
N HIS A 61 1.38 3.74 5.94
CA HIS A 61 2.80 3.60 6.30
C HIS A 61 3.00 2.83 7.61
N LYS A 62 2.08 2.97 8.57
CA LYS A 62 2.24 2.40 9.92
C LYS A 62 2.00 0.90 10.00
N ASP A 63 1.14 0.35 9.14
CA ASP A 63 0.74 -1.06 9.20
C ASP A 63 1.61 -2.01 8.37
N VAL A 64 2.76 -1.56 7.82
CA VAL A 64 3.50 -2.36 6.80
C VAL A 64 3.97 -3.68 7.39
N ASP A 65 4.10 -3.74 8.71
CA ASP A 65 4.56 -4.90 9.45
C ASP A 65 3.47 -5.73 10.13
N SER A 66 2.24 -5.23 10.28
CA SER A 66 1.18 -5.91 11.03
C SER A 66 0.43 -6.90 10.14
N GLN A 67 0.65 -8.20 10.36
CA GLN A 67 -0.13 -9.25 9.70
C GLN A 67 -1.50 -9.39 10.40
N TYR A 68 -2.58 -9.11 9.66
CA TYR A 68 -3.95 -9.23 10.18
C TYR A 68 -4.35 -10.68 10.44
N ASP A 69 -5.22 -10.88 11.44
CA ASP A 69 -5.64 -12.22 11.87
C ASP A 69 -6.33 -13.02 10.76
N TRP A 70 -7.07 -12.36 9.86
CA TRP A 70 -7.71 -13.05 8.72
C TRP A 70 -6.71 -13.55 7.68
N VAL A 71 -5.50 -12.98 7.64
CA VAL A 71 -4.40 -13.44 6.78
C VAL A 71 -3.69 -14.64 7.43
N LYS A 72 -3.76 -14.78 8.76
CA LYS A 72 -3.18 -15.91 9.48
C LYS A 72 -3.98 -17.18 9.14
N GLY A 73 -3.29 -18.21 8.67
CA GLY A 73 -3.92 -19.47 8.24
C GLY A 73 -4.35 -19.52 6.78
N HIS A 74 -4.32 -18.41 6.02
CA HIS A 74 -4.70 -18.40 4.61
C HIS A 74 -3.49 -18.25 3.68
N GLN A 75 -2.95 -19.36 3.16
CA GLN A 75 -1.68 -19.38 2.42
C GLN A 75 -1.61 -18.39 1.25
N ARG A 76 -2.69 -18.27 0.44
CA ARG A 76 -2.75 -17.34 -0.69
C ARG A 76 -2.68 -15.87 -0.26
N ALA A 77 -3.49 -15.49 0.73
CA ALA A 77 -3.49 -14.16 1.32
C ALA A 77 -2.14 -13.84 1.97
N ALA A 78 -1.55 -14.80 2.70
CA ALA A 78 -0.23 -14.62 3.34
C ALA A 78 0.89 -14.41 2.31
N ARG A 79 0.85 -15.11 1.17
CA ARG A 79 1.80 -14.89 0.06
C ARG A 79 1.64 -13.50 -0.55
N LEU A 80 0.42 -13.11 -0.88
CA LEU A 80 0.13 -11.78 -1.44
C LEU A 80 0.47 -10.66 -0.46
N PHE A 81 0.21 -10.85 0.82
CA PHE A 81 0.55 -9.89 1.86
C PHE A 81 2.06 -9.70 2.02
N ARG A 82 2.85 -10.78 1.92
CA ARG A 82 4.33 -10.69 1.91
C ARG A 82 4.84 -9.93 0.69
N ILE A 83 4.27 -10.18 -0.49
CA ILE A 83 4.62 -9.46 -1.73
C ILE A 83 4.27 -7.98 -1.59
N TYR A 84 3.05 -7.67 -1.15
CA TYR A 84 2.60 -6.31 -0.87
C TYR A 84 3.55 -5.58 0.08
N LYS A 85 3.91 -6.23 1.19
CA LYS A 85 4.83 -5.70 2.20
C LYS A 85 6.21 -5.38 1.61
N ALA A 86 6.76 -6.29 0.81
CA ALA A 86 8.04 -6.07 0.14
C ALA A 86 7.97 -4.89 -0.84
N LEU A 87 6.97 -4.87 -1.74
CA LEU A 87 6.78 -3.79 -2.70
C LEU A 87 6.58 -2.45 -2.02
N LYS A 88 5.81 -2.42 -0.92
CA LYS A 88 5.53 -1.21 -0.17
C LYS A 88 6.77 -0.66 0.52
N ARG A 89 7.62 -1.50 1.10
CA ARG A 89 8.92 -1.07 1.66
C ARG A 89 9.81 -0.45 0.58
N VAL A 90 9.88 -1.08 -0.61
CA VAL A 90 10.64 -0.53 -1.73
C VAL A 90 10.06 0.83 -2.15
N PHE A 91 8.74 0.95 -2.26
CA PHE A 91 8.08 2.20 -2.63
C PHE A 91 8.30 3.33 -1.63
N ILE A 92 8.26 3.02 -0.32
CA ILE A 92 8.57 3.98 0.74
C ILE A 92 10.03 4.44 0.62
N GLY A 93 10.98 3.51 0.48
CA GLY A 93 12.39 3.84 0.28
C GLY A 93 12.61 4.71 -0.96
N PHE A 94 11.96 4.37 -2.08
CA PHE A 94 11.99 5.16 -3.30
C PHE A 94 11.44 6.57 -3.08
N THR A 95 10.31 6.71 -2.37
CA THR A 95 9.68 8.00 -2.07
C THR A 95 10.58 8.88 -1.19
N ILE A 96 11.22 8.28 -0.16
CA ILE A 96 12.14 8.99 0.75
C ILE A 96 13.38 9.50 0.01
N VAL A 97 13.88 8.79 -1.01
CA VAL A 97 15.04 9.24 -1.80
C VAL A 97 14.65 10.24 -2.88
N LEU A 98 13.51 10.01 -3.53
CA LEU A 98 13.09 10.75 -4.72
C LEU A 98 12.53 12.14 -4.38
N ILE A 99 11.83 12.31 -3.24
CA ILE A 99 11.32 13.63 -2.81
C ILE A 99 12.46 14.62 -2.50
N PRO A 100 13.48 14.29 -1.68
CA PRO A 100 14.62 15.17 -1.46
C PRO A 100 15.40 15.46 -2.74
N LEU A 101 15.58 14.45 -3.61
CA LEU A 101 16.26 14.64 -4.89
C LEU A 101 15.53 15.65 -5.78
N MET A 102 14.20 15.56 -5.87
CA MET A 102 13.39 16.54 -6.60
C MET A 102 13.48 17.94 -6.01
N LEU A 103 13.50 18.07 -4.68
CA LEU A 103 13.66 19.36 -4.00
C LEU A 103 15.02 19.98 -4.29
N VAL A 104 16.09 19.18 -4.24
CA VAL A 104 17.45 19.61 -4.59
C VAL A 104 17.51 20.09 -6.04
N LEU A 105 17.04 19.29 -7.01
CA LEU A 105 17.05 19.67 -8.42
C LEU A 105 16.31 21.00 -8.66
N LYS A 106 15.15 21.18 -8.02
CA LYS A 106 14.38 22.43 -8.09
C LYS A 106 15.13 23.62 -7.47
N VAL A 107 15.83 23.44 -6.35
CA VAL A 107 16.62 24.50 -5.70
C VAL A 107 17.82 24.91 -6.56
N PHE A 108 18.44 23.95 -7.25
CA PHE A 108 19.61 24.20 -8.12
C PHE A 108 19.27 24.56 -9.57
N GLY A 109 17.97 24.72 -9.91
CA GLY A 109 17.53 25.22 -11.22
C GLY A 109 17.61 24.22 -12.36
N TYR A 110 17.61 22.92 -12.07
CA TYR A 110 17.59 21.83 -13.05
C TYR A 110 16.18 21.28 -13.30
#